data_AF-A0A285S7E2-F1
#
_entry.id   AF-A0A285S7E2-F1
#
_cell.length_a   1.000
_cell.length_b   1.000
_cell.length_c   1.000
_cell.angle_alpha   90.00
_cell.angle_beta   90.00
_cell.angle_gamma   90.00
#
_symmetry.space_group_name_H-M   'P 1'
#
loop_
_entity.id
_entity.type
_entity.pdbx_description
1 polymer ?
#
loop_
_entity_poly.entity_id
_entity_poly.type
_entity_poly.pdbx_seq_one_letter_code
_entity_poly.pdbx_strand_id
1 'polypeptide(L)'
;MRLGAKGWKVTLVDKLDRPGGRGSSITKGGHRFDLGPTIVTVPDRLRELWAECGRDFDADVKLVEMDPFYKILFPDGESYTAYGDDEKVKAEVERISPRDVEGFRHFMWDAHARYEFGYENLGRKPMHKLWDLIKVLPTFGWLRADRSVYGHAKMMVKDDHLRFALSFHPLFIGGDPFHVTSMYILVSTLEKKFGVHYAMGGIQAIADAAVKVIEAQGGTVLLNTEVDEILVSREGKATGIRLGDGSELPAEVVVSNADAGHTYKRLLRNTTRWRWTDETLEKKRWSMGLFVWYFGTKGTANMWKDVGHHSVVVGPRYKEHVKDIFINGTLADDMSLYVHRPSVTDPSAAPKGDDTFYVLSPVPHLGHDNGVDWDKEMEAYKAKVLKVIEERLLPGVGAKITEEVVFTPNTFRDRYLSPFGAGFSLEPRIFQSAWFRPHNVSEEVDGLYLTGAGTHPGAGVPSVIGSGELVADMIGPAPGFVATEKPAVKPAPPPVAAKPAPAAAPAPEPAKPAPEKAAAVKAAAVKAEAPKPAPEPKPEPVAPAPQAEAAKPAPAAAKPAAKPAPKRAPRGKGRK
;
A
#
# COMPACT_ATOMS: atom_id res chain seq x y z
N MET A 1 6.66 5.06 22.66
CA MET A 1 6.08 3.83 23.26
C MET A 1 7.17 2.88 23.73
N ARG A 2 7.83 2.12 22.84
CA ARG A 2 8.83 1.11 23.26
C ARG A 2 9.98 1.66 24.13
N LEU A 3 10.54 2.80 23.74
CA LEU A 3 11.60 3.46 24.54
C LEU A 3 11.08 3.93 25.90
N GLY A 4 9.86 4.47 25.98
CA GLY A 4 9.23 4.86 27.25
C GLY A 4 9.03 3.67 28.18
N ALA A 5 8.57 2.52 27.65
CA ALA A 5 8.46 1.27 28.40
C ALA A 5 9.83 0.72 28.88
N LYS A 6 10.92 1.15 28.25
CA LYS A 6 12.31 0.84 28.59
C LYS A 6 12.97 1.90 29.50
N GLY A 7 12.18 2.81 30.06
CA GLY A 7 12.63 3.81 31.04
C GLY A 7 13.17 5.12 30.43
N TRP A 8 13.15 5.28 29.12
CA TRP A 8 13.61 6.52 28.49
C TRP A 8 12.58 7.63 28.63
N LYS A 9 13.05 8.86 28.92
CA LYS A 9 12.23 10.06 28.77
C LYS A 9 12.16 10.46 27.30
N VAL A 10 11.00 10.28 26.68
CA VAL A 10 10.82 10.47 25.23
C VAL A 10 10.18 11.82 24.94
N THR A 11 10.80 12.60 24.05
CA THR A 11 10.16 13.74 23.39
C THR A 11 9.96 13.41 21.91
N LEU A 12 8.72 13.36 21.44
CA LEU A 12 8.37 13.20 20.04
C LEU A 12 8.13 14.59 19.42
N VAL A 13 8.78 14.88 18.29
CA VAL A 13 8.63 16.15 17.57
C VAL A 13 8.11 15.85 16.17
N ASP A 14 7.03 16.51 15.78
CA ASP A 14 6.40 16.36 14.47
C ASP A 14 6.02 17.74 13.90
N LYS A 15 6.32 17.95 12.62
CA LYS A 15 5.95 19.17 11.90
C LYS A 15 4.44 19.27 11.70
N LEU A 16 3.75 18.13 11.64
CA LEU A 16 2.33 18.10 11.35
C LEU A 16 1.50 18.59 12.53
N ASP A 17 0.27 18.97 12.22
CA ASP A 17 -0.75 19.43 13.16
C ASP A 17 -1.30 18.31 14.06
N ARG A 18 -1.01 17.05 13.71
CA ARG A 18 -1.46 15.86 14.43
C ARG A 18 -0.55 14.66 14.20
N PRO A 19 -0.51 13.68 15.12
CA PRO A 19 0.34 12.49 14.97
C PRO A 19 -0.15 11.60 13.82
N GLY A 20 0.75 10.73 13.36
CA GLY A 20 0.44 9.64 12.42
C GLY A 20 1.10 9.80 11.04
N GLY A 21 1.66 10.97 10.73
CA GLY A 21 2.31 11.19 9.44
C GLY A 21 1.35 10.94 8.28
N ARG A 22 1.69 10.00 7.40
CA ARG A 22 0.79 9.57 6.30
C ARG A 22 -0.47 8.85 6.79
N GLY A 23 -0.44 8.24 7.98
CA GLY A 23 -1.60 7.64 8.62
C GLY A 23 -2.56 8.63 9.29
N SER A 24 -2.37 9.93 9.06
CA SER A 24 -3.24 10.97 9.62
C SER A 24 -4.53 11.16 8.81
N SER A 25 -5.46 11.98 9.30
CA SER A 25 -6.68 12.36 8.58
C SER A 25 -6.96 13.87 8.58
N ILE A 26 -7.68 14.34 7.56
CA ILE A 26 -8.26 15.69 7.48
C ILE A 26 -9.78 15.59 7.58
N THR A 27 -10.42 16.54 8.26
CA THR A 27 -11.89 16.65 8.27
C THR A 27 -12.33 17.92 7.57
N LYS A 28 -13.26 17.81 6.62
CA LYS A 28 -13.83 18.94 5.86
C LYS A 28 -15.31 18.69 5.59
N GLY A 29 -16.16 19.67 5.88
CA GLY A 29 -17.62 19.54 5.73
C GLY A 29 -18.25 18.34 6.45
N GLY A 30 -17.64 17.86 7.54
CA GLY A 30 -18.06 16.66 8.28
C GLY A 30 -17.59 15.33 7.69
N HIS A 31 -16.88 15.33 6.57
CA HIS A 31 -16.23 14.15 6.00
C HIS A 31 -14.80 13.99 6.56
N ARG A 32 -14.44 12.78 6.98
CA ARG A 32 -13.08 12.42 7.40
C ARG A 32 -12.34 11.72 6.26
N PHE A 33 -11.27 12.36 5.77
CA PHE A 33 -10.39 11.85 4.74
C PHE A 33 -9.12 11.24 5.36
N ASP A 34 -8.98 9.92 5.28
CA ASP A 34 -7.78 9.18 5.73
C ASP A 34 -6.64 9.36 4.71
N LEU A 35 -5.51 9.99 5.08
CA LEU A 35 -4.52 10.55 4.14
C LEU A 35 -3.49 9.57 3.53
N GLY A 36 -3.59 8.29 3.81
CA GLY A 36 -2.55 7.34 3.39
C GLY A 36 -2.98 5.88 3.56
N PRO A 37 -2.39 5.12 4.50
CA PRO A 37 -2.75 3.73 4.69
C PRO A 37 -4.21 3.60 5.12
N THR A 38 -4.92 2.71 4.43
CA THR A 38 -6.33 2.39 4.66
C THR A 38 -6.52 0.95 5.18
N ILE A 39 -5.46 0.15 5.15
CA ILE A 39 -5.44 -1.28 5.48
C ILE A 39 -4.53 -1.52 6.68
N VAL A 40 -5.03 -2.28 7.66
CA VAL A 40 -4.25 -2.89 8.73
C VAL A 40 -4.11 -4.39 8.43
N THR A 41 -2.87 -4.87 8.31
CA THR A 41 -2.54 -6.30 8.28
C THR A 41 -1.66 -6.65 9.48
N VAL A 42 -1.62 -7.92 9.85
CA VAL A 42 -0.84 -8.43 10.99
C VAL A 42 -1.16 -7.66 12.29
N PRO A 43 -2.45 -7.61 12.72
CA PRO A 43 -2.87 -6.83 13.88
C PRO A 43 -2.13 -7.21 15.18
N ASP A 44 -1.63 -8.45 15.27
CA ASP A 44 -0.85 -8.93 16.40
C ASP A 44 0.40 -8.08 16.67
N ARG A 45 1.00 -7.42 15.66
CA ARG A 45 2.13 -6.50 15.88
C ARG A 45 1.74 -5.25 16.67
N LEU A 46 0.51 -4.76 16.48
CA LEU A 46 -0.02 -3.66 17.28
C LEU A 46 -0.34 -4.14 18.70
N ARG A 47 -0.90 -5.33 18.84
CA ARG A 47 -1.17 -5.94 20.15
C ARG A 47 0.13 -6.16 20.95
N GLU A 48 1.17 -6.68 20.32
CA GLU A 48 2.51 -6.83 20.90
C GLU A 48 3.09 -5.49 21.35
N LEU A 49 2.96 -4.44 20.53
CA LEU A 49 3.42 -3.08 20.87
C LEU A 49 2.73 -2.52 22.12
N TRP A 50 1.42 -2.68 22.23
CA TRP A 50 0.66 -2.26 23.42
C TRP A 50 1.00 -3.11 24.64
N ALA A 51 1.11 -4.43 24.47
CA ALA A 51 1.43 -5.36 25.54
C ALA A 51 2.82 -5.07 26.16
N GLU A 52 3.81 -4.68 25.34
CA GLU A 52 5.11 -4.21 25.84
C GLU A 52 5.03 -2.95 26.69
N CYS A 53 3.99 -2.15 26.51
CA CYS A 53 3.70 -0.97 27.31
C CYS A 53 2.76 -1.27 28.49
N GLY A 54 2.43 -2.55 28.75
CA GLY A 54 1.50 -2.98 29.79
C GLY A 54 0.04 -2.63 29.50
N ARG A 55 -0.34 -2.53 28.22
CA ARG A 55 -1.67 -2.12 27.77
C ARG A 55 -2.29 -3.15 26.82
N ASP A 56 -3.60 -3.05 26.65
CA ASP A 56 -4.35 -3.83 25.67
C ASP A 56 -4.70 -2.93 24.47
N PHE A 57 -4.31 -3.36 23.27
CA PHE A 57 -4.59 -2.63 22.03
C PHE A 57 -6.08 -2.61 21.71
N ASP A 58 -6.78 -3.75 21.89
CA ASP A 58 -8.18 -3.88 21.51
C ASP A 58 -9.11 -3.09 22.47
N ALA A 59 -8.59 -2.63 23.62
CA ALA A 59 -9.25 -1.70 24.52
C ALA A 59 -9.17 -0.23 24.04
N ASP A 60 -8.14 0.13 23.28
CA ASP A 60 -7.90 1.50 22.79
C ASP A 60 -8.38 1.69 21.34
N VAL A 61 -8.32 0.64 20.51
CA VAL A 61 -8.63 0.70 19.07
C VAL A 61 -9.50 -0.48 18.66
N LYS A 62 -10.62 -0.19 18.00
CA LYS A 62 -11.48 -1.22 17.40
C LYS A 62 -11.07 -1.52 15.97
N LEU A 63 -10.60 -2.75 15.73
CA LEU A 63 -10.42 -3.29 14.38
C LEU A 63 -11.65 -4.06 13.92
N VAL A 64 -11.93 -3.98 12.62
CA VAL A 64 -12.96 -4.77 11.93
C VAL A 64 -12.28 -5.51 10.79
N GLU A 65 -12.49 -6.82 10.69
CA GLU A 65 -12.03 -7.62 9.56
C GLU A 65 -12.92 -7.38 8.33
N MET A 66 -12.31 -7.24 7.16
CA MET A 66 -13.00 -7.02 5.89
C MET A 66 -13.42 -8.35 5.26
N ASP A 67 -14.68 -8.46 4.83
CA ASP A 67 -15.16 -9.56 3.98
C ASP A 67 -16.12 -8.97 2.91
N PRO A 68 -15.74 -8.98 1.61
CA PRO A 68 -14.43 -9.37 1.08
C PRO A 68 -13.31 -8.40 1.46
N PHE A 69 -12.05 -8.78 1.23
CA PHE A 69 -10.90 -7.90 1.43
C PHE A 69 -10.92 -6.71 0.48
N TYR A 70 -11.11 -6.97 -0.81
CA TYR A 70 -11.25 -5.97 -1.86
C TYR A 70 -11.80 -6.60 -3.15
N LYS A 71 -12.24 -5.75 -4.08
CA LYS A 71 -12.65 -6.16 -5.42
C LYS A 71 -11.82 -5.47 -6.50
N ILE A 72 -11.36 -6.22 -7.49
CA ILE A 72 -10.66 -5.73 -8.68
C ILE A 72 -11.64 -5.73 -9.86
N LEU A 73 -11.67 -4.66 -10.64
CA LEU A 73 -12.57 -4.44 -11.77
C LEU A 73 -11.77 -4.22 -13.05
N PHE A 74 -11.96 -5.07 -14.05
CA PHE A 74 -11.19 -5.08 -15.29
C PHE A 74 -11.91 -4.37 -16.44
N PRO A 75 -11.17 -3.83 -17.44
CA PRO A 75 -11.73 -3.08 -18.57
C PRO A 75 -12.77 -3.80 -19.40
N ASP A 76 -12.69 -5.13 -19.47
CA ASP A 76 -13.60 -5.99 -20.23
C ASP A 76 -14.89 -6.35 -19.45
N GLY A 77 -15.04 -5.85 -18.23
CA GLY A 77 -16.17 -6.11 -17.35
C GLY A 77 -15.98 -7.29 -16.41
N GLU A 78 -14.88 -8.04 -16.52
CA GLU A 78 -14.52 -9.09 -15.57
C GLU A 78 -14.15 -8.48 -14.21
N SER A 79 -14.20 -9.29 -13.14
CA SER A 79 -13.76 -8.88 -11.80
C SER A 79 -13.05 -9.99 -11.05
N TYR A 80 -12.29 -9.64 -10.03
CA TYR A 80 -11.73 -10.57 -9.05
C TYR A 80 -12.03 -10.08 -7.64
N THR A 81 -12.64 -10.92 -6.82
CA THR A 81 -12.93 -10.61 -5.41
C THR A 81 -11.98 -11.37 -4.49
N ALA A 82 -11.20 -10.64 -3.70
CA ALA A 82 -10.27 -11.24 -2.74
C ALA A 82 -10.99 -11.58 -1.44
N TYR A 83 -10.87 -12.82 -0.99
CA TYR A 83 -11.45 -13.33 0.26
C TYR A 83 -10.37 -13.89 1.17
N GLY A 84 -10.64 -13.93 2.48
CA GLY A 84 -9.85 -14.72 3.43
C GLY A 84 -10.21 -16.21 3.45
N ASP A 85 -11.41 -16.56 2.98
CA ASP A 85 -11.92 -17.94 2.97
C ASP A 85 -11.42 -18.73 1.74
N ASP A 86 -10.81 -19.89 1.99
CA ASP A 86 -10.17 -20.70 0.95
C ASP A 86 -11.14 -21.27 -0.09
N GLU A 87 -12.36 -21.62 0.31
CA GLU A 87 -13.37 -22.14 -0.62
C GLU A 87 -13.93 -21.01 -1.49
N LYS A 88 -14.16 -19.81 -0.92
CA LYS A 88 -14.53 -18.63 -1.70
C LYS A 88 -13.42 -18.22 -2.69
N VAL A 89 -12.15 -18.25 -2.27
CA VAL A 89 -11.01 -17.95 -3.17
C VAL A 89 -10.95 -18.97 -4.31
N LYS A 90 -11.05 -20.26 -4.00
CA LYS A 90 -11.04 -21.31 -5.01
C LYS A 90 -12.19 -21.14 -6.01
N ALA A 91 -13.40 -20.90 -5.52
CA ALA A 91 -14.58 -20.66 -6.36
C ALA A 91 -14.40 -19.42 -7.25
N GLU A 92 -13.81 -18.34 -6.74
CA GLU A 92 -13.55 -17.14 -7.53
C GLU A 92 -12.50 -17.36 -8.62
N VAL A 93 -11.42 -18.09 -8.31
CA VAL A 93 -10.40 -18.45 -9.30
C VAL A 93 -10.97 -19.37 -10.37
N GLU A 94 -11.78 -20.36 -9.97
CA GLU A 94 -12.44 -21.28 -10.89
C GLU A 94 -13.45 -20.56 -11.80
N ARG A 95 -14.18 -19.56 -11.27
CA ARG A 95 -15.10 -18.72 -12.05
C ARG A 95 -14.38 -17.96 -13.18
N ILE A 96 -13.19 -17.42 -12.89
CA ILE A 96 -12.40 -16.66 -13.87
C ILE A 96 -11.68 -17.61 -14.84
N SER A 97 -11.01 -18.63 -14.32
CA SER A 97 -10.19 -19.53 -15.12
C SER A 97 -10.04 -20.90 -14.44
N PRO A 98 -10.89 -21.89 -14.78
CA PRO A 98 -10.81 -23.24 -14.21
C PRO A 98 -9.45 -23.90 -14.40
N ARG A 99 -8.76 -23.60 -15.52
CA ARG A 99 -7.43 -24.14 -15.84
C ARG A 99 -6.30 -23.61 -14.95
N ASP A 100 -6.53 -22.51 -14.23
CA ASP A 100 -5.52 -21.83 -13.42
C ASP A 100 -5.64 -22.09 -11.92
N VAL A 101 -6.65 -22.86 -11.47
CA VAL A 101 -6.86 -23.19 -10.05
C VAL A 101 -5.62 -23.81 -9.41
N GLU A 102 -5.02 -24.79 -10.07
CA GLU A 102 -3.81 -25.46 -9.56
C GLU A 102 -2.59 -24.56 -9.61
N GLY A 103 -2.49 -23.71 -10.64
CA GLY A 103 -1.45 -22.70 -10.75
C GLY A 103 -1.51 -21.68 -9.62
N PHE A 104 -2.71 -21.19 -9.31
CA PHE A 104 -2.97 -20.30 -8.19
C PHE A 104 -2.60 -20.95 -6.85
N ARG A 105 -2.98 -22.22 -6.65
CA ARG A 105 -2.60 -22.99 -5.45
C ARG A 105 -1.08 -23.08 -5.29
N HIS A 106 -0.35 -23.36 -6.37
CA HIS A 106 1.11 -23.36 -6.37
C HIS A 106 1.70 -21.99 -6.07
N PHE A 107 1.13 -20.90 -6.61
CA PHE A 107 1.54 -19.55 -6.27
C PHE A 107 1.42 -19.29 -4.75
N MET A 108 0.31 -19.68 -4.13
CA MET A 108 0.09 -19.48 -2.69
C MET A 108 1.04 -20.32 -1.82
N TRP A 109 1.39 -21.53 -2.27
CA TRP A 109 2.44 -22.34 -1.65
C TRP A 109 3.80 -21.63 -1.68
N ASP A 110 4.16 -21.12 -2.86
CA ASP A 110 5.40 -20.37 -3.08
C ASP A 110 5.45 -19.08 -2.27
N ALA A 111 4.31 -18.40 -2.09
CA ALA A 111 4.18 -17.26 -1.21
C ALA A 111 4.41 -17.61 0.26
N HIS A 112 3.89 -18.75 0.71
CA HIS A 112 4.08 -19.20 2.09
C HIS A 112 5.55 -19.45 2.42
N ALA A 113 6.29 -20.13 1.53
CA ALA A 113 7.73 -20.36 1.71
C ALA A 113 8.53 -19.04 1.81
N ARG A 114 8.12 -18.03 1.04
CA ARG A 114 8.75 -16.69 1.08
C ARG A 114 8.34 -15.88 2.30
N TYR A 115 7.14 -16.08 2.84
CA TYR A 115 6.72 -15.51 4.11
C TYR A 115 7.55 -16.05 5.27
N GLU A 116 7.71 -17.37 5.39
CA GLU A 116 8.51 -17.99 6.46
C GLU A 116 9.95 -17.48 6.46
N PHE A 117 10.55 -17.35 5.28
CA PHE A 117 11.91 -16.88 5.15
C PHE A 117 12.06 -15.35 5.24
N GLY A 118 11.24 -14.61 4.49
CA GLY A 118 11.36 -13.16 4.35
C GLY A 118 10.83 -12.39 5.55
N TYR A 119 9.65 -12.76 6.05
CA TYR A 119 8.98 -12.01 7.11
C TYR A 119 9.39 -12.51 8.50
N GLU A 120 9.25 -13.81 8.78
CA GLU A 120 9.53 -14.35 10.13
C GLU A 120 11.02 -14.39 10.47
N ASN A 121 11.89 -14.63 9.48
CA ASN A 121 13.32 -14.74 9.70
C ASN A 121 14.05 -13.43 9.37
N LEU A 122 14.05 -13.00 8.10
CA LEU A 122 14.89 -11.87 7.68
C LEU A 122 14.38 -10.51 8.20
N GLY A 123 13.06 -10.27 8.18
CA GLY A 123 12.46 -9.01 8.59
C GLY A 123 12.57 -8.69 10.08
N ARG A 124 12.84 -9.69 10.93
CA ARG A 124 13.03 -9.54 12.38
C ARG A 124 14.51 -9.37 12.78
N LYS A 125 15.44 -9.35 11.82
CA LYS A 125 16.88 -9.30 12.10
C LYS A 125 17.48 -7.95 11.70
N PRO A 126 18.33 -7.34 12.54
CA PRO A 126 19.10 -6.18 12.13
C PRO A 126 20.02 -6.52 10.94
N MET A 127 19.71 -6.03 9.73
CA MET A 127 20.49 -6.31 8.51
C MET A 127 21.68 -5.37 8.28
N HIS A 128 22.34 -4.92 9.35
CA HIS A 128 23.46 -3.97 9.26
C HIS A 128 24.82 -4.65 9.00
N LYS A 129 24.94 -5.96 9.25
CA LYS A 129 26.17 -6.73 9.02
C LYS A 129 26.15 -7.44 7.68
N LEU A 130 27.19 -7.21 6.85
CA LEU A 130 27.29 -7.81 5.51
C LEU A 130 27.29 -9.36 5.55
N TRP A 131 27.88 -9.97 6.59
CA TRP A 131 27.90 -11.42 6.75
C TRP A 131 26.51 -12.04 6.90
N ASP A 132 25.55 -11.30 7.46
CA ASP A 132 24.18 -11.80 7.60
C ASP A 132 23.45 -11.81 6.25
N LEU A 133 23.83 -10.93 5.31
CA LEU A 133 23.39 -11.01 3.91
C LEU A 133 24.00 -12.22 3.19
N ILE A 134 25.30 -12.48 3.36
CA ILE A 134 25.97 -13.60 2.66
C ILE A 134 25.32 -14.94 3.01
N LYS A 135 24.97 -15.15 4.29
CA LYS A 135 24.33 -16.38 4.78
C LYS A 135 22.98 -16.67 4.13
N VAL A 136 22.26 -15.65 3.66
CA VAL A 136 20.92 -15.80 3.10
C VAL A 136 20.90 -16.01 1.58
N LEU A 137 21.99 -15.69 0.88
CA LEU A 137 22.08 -15.77 -0.59
C LEU A 137 21.69 -17.15 -1.19
N PRO A 138 22.09 -18.30 -0.61
CA PRO A 138 21.68 -19.61 -1.15
C PRO A 138 20.15 -19.79 -1.14
N THR A 139 19.49 -19.35 -0.07
CA THR A 139 18.03 -19.40 0.04
C THR A 139 17.34 -18.44 -0.94
N PHE A 140 17.90 -17.25 -1.17
CA PHE A 140 17.44 -16.34 -2.23
C PHE A 140 17.51 -16.98 -3.63
N GLY A 141 18.59 -17.73 -3.91
CA GLY A 141 18.74 -18.49 -5.15
C GLY A 141 17.69 -19.60 -5.28
N TRP A 142 17.48 -20.39 -4.22
CA TRP A 142 16.47 -21.45 -4.17
C TRP A 142 15.04 -20.91 -4.35
N LEU A 143 14.72 -19.79 -3.70
CA LEU A 143 13.43 -19.09 -3.82
C LEU A 143 13.27 -18.32 -5.13
N ARG A 144 14.23 -18.36 -6.06
CA ARG A 144 14.16 -17.61 -7.33
C ARG A 144 13.82 -16.13 -7.13
N ALA A 145 14.47 -15.51 -6.15
CA ALA A 145 14.31 -14.09 -5.86
C ALA A 145 14.85 -13.18 -6.97
N ASP A 146 15.58 -13.74 -7.94
CA ASP A 146 16.00 -13.11 -9.20
C ASP A 146 14.82 -12.72 -10.10
N ARG A 147 13.68 -13.41 -9.96
CA ARG A 147 12.47 -13.11 -10.74
C ARG A 147 11.71 -11.93 -10.16
N SER A 148 10.97 -11.23 -11.02
CA SER A 148 10.00 -10.25 -10.55
C SER A 148 8.71 -10.90 -10.05
N VAL A 149 7.94 -10.16 -9.25
CA VAL A 149 6.59 -10.56 -8.81
C VAL A 149 5.71 -10.93 -10.01
N TYR A 150 5.62 -10.06 -11.01
CA TYR A 150 4.87 -10.36 -12.24
C TYR A 150 5.43 -11.58 -12.99
N GLY A 151 6.75 -11.68 -13.11
CA GLY A 151 7.40 -12.82 -13.75
C GLY A 151 7.07 -14.15 -13.07
N HIS A 152 6.94 -14.15 -11.74
CA HIS A 152 6.54 -15.31 -10.97
C HIS A 152 5.04 -15.65 -11.19
N ALA A 153 4.14 -14.67 -11.07
CA ALA A 153 2.71 -14.87 -11.32
C ALA A 153 2.43 -15.42 -12.73
N LYS A 154 3.09 -14.88 -13.76
CA LYS A 154 2.97 -15.32 -15.16
C LYS A 154 3.34 -16.80 -15.37
N MET A 155 4.23 -17.35 -14.56
CA MET A 155 4.58 -18.77 -14.63
C MET A 155 3.52 -19.68 -14.00
N MET A 156 2.78 -19.16 -13.01
CA MET A 156 1.80 -19.93 -12.25
C MET A 156 0.44 -19.92 -12.94
N VAL A 157 0.00 -18.79 -13.48
CA VAL A 157 -1.34 -18.63 -14.08
C VAL A 157 -1.30 -18.11 -15.52
N LYS A 158 -2.25 -18.57 -16.35
CA LYS A 158 -2.37 -18.24 -17.76
C LYS A 158 -3.29 -17.06 -18.04
N ASP A 159 -4.37 -16.93 -17.28
CA ASP A 159 -5.31 -15.81 -17.37
C ASP A 159 -4.70 -14.48 -16.94
N ASP A 160 -4.96 -13.41 -17.71
CA ASP A 160 -4.34 -12.10 -17.49
C ASP A 160 -4.93 -11.36 -16.28
N HIS A 161 -6.19 -11.61 -15.92
CA HIS A 161 -6.83 -11.05 -14.72
C HIS A 161 -6.18 -11.62 -13.46
N LEU A 162 -5.99 -12.94 -13.42
CA LEU A 162 -5.30 -13.60 -12.30
C LEU A 162 -3.82 -13.18 -12.22
N ARG A 163 -3.14 -12.98 -13.35
CA ARG A 163 -1.76 -12.43 -13.35
C ARG A 163 -1.72 -11.05 -12.72
N PHE A 164 -2.67 -10.18 -13.04
CA PHE A 164 -2.78 -8.87 -12.40
C PHE A 164 -3.04 -9.02 -10.89
N ALA A 165 -4.07 -9.78 -10.51
CA ALA A 165 -4.47 -9.98 -9.12
C ALA A 165 -3.34 -10.52 -8.23
N LEU A 166 -2.48 -11.37 -8.77
CA LEU A 166 -1.33 -11.94 -8.05
C LEU A 166 -0.06 -11.08 -8.09
N SER A 167 -0.04 -9.99 -8.87
CA SER A 167 1.18 -9.22 -9.10
C SER A 167 1.11 -7.74 -8.79
N PHE A 168 -0.08 -7.16 -8.57
CA PHE A 168 -0.21 -5.72 -8.39
C PHE A 168 0.25 -5.21 -7.02
N HIS A 169 0.39 -6.08 -6.00
CA HIS A 169 0.73 -5.71 -4.63
C HIS A 169 1.97 -4.82 -4.44
N PRO A 170 3.07 -4.94 -5.22
CA PRO A 170 4.20 -4.02 -5.13
C PRO A 170 3.81 -2.54 -5.31
N LEU A 171 2.71 -2.24 -5.99
CA LEU A 171 2.18 -0.89 -6.11
C LEU A 171 1.74 -0.30 -4.75
N PHE A 172 1.27 -1.12 -3.79
CA PHE A 172 0.93 -0.66 -2.43
C PHE A 172 2.13 -0.19 -1.62
N ILE A 173 3.35 -0.51 -2.06
CA ILE A 173 4.60 -0.11 -1.41
C ILE A 173 5.51 0.68 -2.35
N GLY A 174 4.95 1.23 -3.45
CA GLY A 174 5.68 2.12 -4.34
C GLY A 174 6.68 1.45 -5.28
N GLY A 175 6.56 0.14 -5.50
CA GLY A 175 7.48 -0.63 -6.33
C GLY A 175 6.89 -1.04 -7.68
N ASP A 176 7.76 -1.24 -8.67
CA ASP A 176 7.40 -1.73 -10.00
C ASP A 176 7.24 -3.27 -10.00
N PRO A 177 6.03 -3.82 -10.20
CA PRO A 177 5.78 -5.27 -10.22
C PRO A 177 6.63 -6.09 -11.20
N PHE A 178 7.16 -5.44 -12.25
CA PHE A 178 7.99 -6.07 -13.27
C PHE A 178 9.47 -6.11 -12.89
N HIS A 179 9.89 -5.39 -11.84
CA HIS A 179 11.28 -5.33 -11.36
C HIS A 179 11.46 -5.59 -9.86
N VAL A 180 10.39 -5.53 -9.07
CA VAL A 180 10.40 -5.91 -7.66
C VAL A 180 10.54 -7.42 -7.53
N THR A 181 11.45 -7.84 -6.66
CA THR A 181 11.78 -9.26 -6.43
C THR A 181 10.57 -10.09 -6.01
N SER A 182 10.51 -11.33 -6.50
CA SER A 182 9.47 -12.31 -6.18
C SER A 182 9.33 -12.60 -4.68
N MET A 183 10.29 -12.22 -3.84
CA MET A 183 10.14 -12.29 -2.39
C MET A 183 8.88 -11.57 -1.90
N TYR A 184 8.43 -10.50 -2.57
CA TYR A 184 7.24 -9.75 -2.17
C TYR A 184 5.91 -10.48 -2.37
N ILE A 185 5.87 -11.63 -3.08
CA ILE A 185 4.63 -12.40 -3.16
C ILE A 185 4.17 -12.93 -1.79
N LEU A 186 5.06 -12.91 -0.77
CA LEU A 186 4.73 -13.18 0.63
C LEU A 186 3.55 -12.37 1.16
N VAL A 187 3.26 -11.21 0.56
CA VAL A 187 2.12 -10.36 0.95
C VAL A 187 0.80 -11.14 0.81
N SER A 188 0.68 -11.98 -0.21
CA SER A 188 -0.50 -12.84 -0.39
C SER A 188 -0.71 -13.79 0.80
N THR A 189 0.38 -14.29 1.39
CA THR A 189 0.31 -15.09 2.62
C THR A 189 -0.01 -14.24 3.85
N LEU A 190 0.50 -13.00 3.93
CA LEU A 190 0.15 -12.10 5.03
C LEU A 190 -1.35 -11.78 5.03
N GLU A 191 -1.91 -11.41 3.88
CA GLU A 191 -3.34 -11.15 3.71
C GLU A 191 -4.17 -12.38 4.06
N LYS A 192 -3.79 -13.56 3.53
CA LYS A 192 -4.49 -14.82 3.80
C LYS A 192 -4.44 -15.21 5.28
N LYS A 193 -3.27 -15.12 5.92
CA LYS A 193 -3.05 -15.63 7.29
C LYS A 193 -3.60 -14.69 8.35
N PHE A 194 -3.46 -13.39 8.16
CA PHE A 194 -3.75 -12.38 9.18
C PHE A 194 -4.94 -11.51 8.85
N GLY A 195 -5.59 -11.71 7.70
CA GLY A 195 -6.73 -10.93 7.25
C GLY A 195 -6.37 -9.49 6.86
N VAL A 196 -7.36 -8.83 6.26
CA VAL A 196 -7.35 -7.39 5.97
C VAL A 196 -8.31 -6.70 6.92
N HIS A 197 -7.81 -5.73 7.68
CA HIS A 197 -8.57 -5.06 8.73
C HIS A 197 -8.68 -3.56 8.49
N TYR A 198 -9.78 -2.97 8.99
CA TYR A 198 -9.99 -1.53 9.10
C TYR A 198 -10.00 -1.12 10.57
N ALA A 199 -9.33 -0.02 10.91
CA ALA A 199 -9.44 0.60 12.23
C ALA A 199 -10.60 1.59 12.21
N MET A 200 -11.59 1.42 13.10
CA MET A 200 -12.68 2.40 13.25
C MET A 200 -12.09 3.76 13.64
N GLY A 201 -12.45 4.82 12.91
CA GLY A 201 -11.78 6.13 12.99
C GLY A 201 -10.55 6.29 12.08
N GLY A 202 -10.22 5.29 11.27
CA GLY A 202 -9.05 5.25 10.40
C GLY A 202 -7.74 4.96 11.15
N ILE A 203 -6.62 4.93 10.41
CA ILE A 203 -5.28 4.76 11.02
C ILE A 203 -4.94 5.89 12.00
N GLN A 204 -5.55 7.07 11.83
CA GLN A 204 -5.43 8.18 12.78
C GLN A 204 -5.79 7.76 14.21
N ALA A 205 -6.82 6.90 14.38
CA ALA A 205 -7.22 6.43 15.71
C ALA A 205 -6.10 5.64 16.42
N ILE A 206 -5.31 4.87 15.66
CA ILE A 206 -4.13 4.16 16.19
C ILE A 206 -3.06 5.17 16.62
N ALA A 207 -2.81 6.19 15.80
CA ALA A 207 -1.82 7.22 16.12
C ALA A 207 -2.22 8.04 17.37
N ASP A 208 -3.50 8.41 17.48
CA ASP A 208 -4.05 9.13 18.64
C ASP A 208 -3.95 8.26 19.91
N ALA A 209 -4.25 6.97 19.81
CA ALA A 209 -4.07 6.04 20.92
C ALA A 209 -2.60 5.89 21.33
N ALA A 210 -1.68 5.78 20.37
CA ALA A 210 -0.24 5.71 20.63
C ALA A 210 0.29 6.95 21.36
N VAL A 211 -0.19 8.15 21.02
CA VAL A 211 0.16 9.39 21.74
C VAL A 211 -0.27 9.35 23.20
N LYS A 212 -1.50 8.89 23.49
CA LYS A 212 -1.97 8.73 24.89
C LYS A 212 -1.07 7.79 25.69
N VAL A 213 -0.54 6.74 25.05
CA VAL A 213 0.42 5.84 25.72
C VAL A 213 1.76 6.55 25.99
N ILE A 214 2.27 7.32 25.04
CA ILE A 214 3.52 8.09 25.21
C ILE A 214 3.39 9.09 26.36
N GLU A 215 2.28 9.85 26.41
CA GLU A 215 2.02 10.82 27.46
C GLU A 215 1.85 10.15 28.83
N ALA A 216 1.15 9.01 28.88
CA ALA A 216 1.01 8.23 30.11
C ALA A 216 2.34 7.64 30.62
N GLN A 217 3.33 7.48 29.74
CA GLN A 217 4.71 7.11 30.10
C GLN A 217 5.54 8.32 30.57
N GLY A 218 4.97 9.52 30.64
CA GLY A 218 5.66 10.76 30.97
C GLY A 218 6.45 11.36 29.79
N GLY A 219 6.18 10.91 28.56
CA GLY A 219 6.75 11.48 27.35
C GLY A 219 6.05 12.77 26.93
N THR A 220 6.75 13.56 26.11
CA THR A 220 6.25 14.83 25.56
C THR A 220 6.02 14.69 24.05
N VAL A 221 4.95 15.29 23.53
CA VAL A 221 4.63 15.32 22.10
C VAL A 221 4.53 16.78 21.65
N LEU A 222 5.42 17.20 20.74
CA LEU A 222 5.52 18.55 20.18
C LEU A 222 5.08 18.51 18.72
N LEU A 223 3.84 18.91 18.46
CA LEU A 223 3.26 19.03 17.12
C LEU A 223 3.51 20.43 16.54
N ASN A 224 3.25 20.63 15.25
CA ASN A 224 3.50 21.88 14.53
C ASN A 224 4.95 22.38 14.67
N THR A 225 5.89 21.46 14.87
CA THR A 225 7.27 21.77 15.21
C THR A 225 8.19 21.04 14.24
N GLU A 226 8.81 21.78 13.32
CA GLU A 226 9.76 21.21 12.37
C GLU A 226 11.17 21.16 13.00
N VAL A 227 11.82 20.00 12.87
CA VAL A 227 13.23 19.83 13.19
C VAL A 227 14.07 20.34 12.01
N ASP A 228 14.98 21.25 12.29
CA ASP A 228 15.87 21.84 11.29
C ASP A 228 17.18 21.04 11.13
N GLU A 229 17.77 20.56 12.23
CA GLU A 229 19.09 19.92 12.22
C GLU A 229 19.23 18.88 13.34
N ILE A 230 19.96 17.81 13.07
CA ILE A 230 20.48 16.90 14.10
C ILE A 230 21.86 17.41 14.52
N LEU A 231 22.02 17.71 15.81
CA LEU A 231 23.26 18.23 16.37
C LEU A 231 24.26 17.08 16.56
N VAL A 232 25.49 17.27 16.07
CA VAL A 232 26.56 16.27 16.14
C VAL A 232 27.80 16.88 16.78
N SER A 233 28.37 16.19 17.77
CA SER A 233 29.60 16.60 18.46
C SER A 233 30.83 16.47 17.56
N ARG A 234 31.97 17.00 18.02
CA ARG A 234 33.24 16.88 17.28
C ARG A 234 33.71 15.43 17.16
N GLU A 235 33.32 14.59 18.10
CA GLU A 235 33.60 13.15 18.14
C GLU A 235 32.65 12.33 17.26
N GLY A 236 31.69 12.97 16.58
CA GLY A 236 30.76 12.31 15.66
C GLY A 236 29.52 11.69 16.32
N LYS A 237 29.18 12.11 17.55
CA LYS A 237 28.01 11.60 18.29
C LYS A 237 26.84 12.59 18.21
N ALA A 238 25.61 12.08 18.02
CA ALA A 238 24.40 12.88 18.13
C ALA A 238 24.21 13.41 19.57
N THR A 239 23.91 14.70 19.70
CA THR A 239 23.75 15.38 21.01
C THR A 239 22.38 16.02 21.20
N GLY A 240 21.51 15.96 20.19
CA GLY A 240 20.19 16.57 20.21
C GLY A 240 19.73 17.01 18.84
N ILE A 241 18.77 17.92 18.82
CA ILE A 241 18.19 18.50 17.62
C ILE A 241 18.05 20.01 17.75
N ARG A 242 18.13 20.73 16.64
CA ARG A 242 17.73 22.12 16.52
C ARG A 242 16.38 22.21 15.82
N LEU A 243 15.47 23.01 16.37
CA LEU A 243 14.15 23.27 15.83
C LEU A 243 14.18 24.43 14.81
N GLY A 244 13.12 24.58 14.02
CA GLY A 244 13.01 25.63 13.00
C GLY A 244 13.08 27.06 13.54
N ASP A 245 12.78 27.28 14.82
CA ASP A 245 12.92 28.58 15.50
C ASP A 245 14.33 28.84 16.06
N GLY A 246 15.25 27.88 15.89
CA GLY A 246 16.63 27.93 16.38
C GLY A 246 16.83 27.41 17.80
N SER A 247 15.76 27.07 18.53
CA SER A 247 15.88 26.43 19.84
C SER A 247 16.48 25.02 19.74
N GLU A 248 17.19 24.60 20.77
CA GLU A 248 17.87 23.30 20.79
C GLU A 248 17.29 22.41 21.88
N LEU A 249 17.02 21.16 21.53
CA LEU A 249 16.59 20.12 22.45
C LEU A 249 17.73 19.08 22.59
N PRO A 250 18.40 19.03 23.76
CA PRO A 250 19.46 18.05 23.98
C PRO A 250 18.87 16.63 24.10
N ALA A 251 19.58 15.65 23.55
CA ALA A 251 19.22 14.24 23.64
C ALA A 251 20.46 13.34 23.59
N GLU A 252 20.48 12.29 24.41
CA GLU A 252 21.55 11.28 24.39
C GLU A 252 21.44 10.32 23.20
N VAL A 253 20.20 10.13 22.71
CA VAL A 253 19.85 9.27 21.59
C VAL A 253 18.85 10.03 20.71
N VAL A 254 19.09 10.03 19.40
CA VAL A 254 18.18 10.62 18.41
C VAL A 254 17.64 9.51 17.52
N VAL A 255 16.32 9.42 17.40
CA VAL A 255 15.65 8.49 16.47
C VAL A 255 14.94 9.32 15.40
N SER A 256 15.44 9.24 14.15
CA SER A 256 14.77 9.88 13.02
C SER A 256 13.75 8.94 12.38
N ASN A 257 12.48 9.33 12.42
CA ASN A 257 11.41 8.72 11.62
C ASN A 257 11.09 9.56 10.36
N ALA A 258 11.86 10.62 10.09
CA ALA A 258 11.79 11.31 8.82
C ALA A 258 12.30 10.40 7.70
N ASP A 259 11.95 10.71 6.44
CA ASP A 259 12.51 9.97 5.31
C ASP A 259 14.05 9.95 5.40
N ALA A 260 14.66 8.79 5.15
CA ALA A 260 16.11 8.63 5.27
C ALA A 260 16.86 9.62 4.36
N GLY A 261 16.36 9.89 3.15
CA GLY A 261 16.95 10.89 2.27
C GLY A 261 16.85 12.30 2.85
N HIS A 262 15.75 12.65 3.51
CA HIS A 262 15.62 13.93 4.21
C HIS A 262 16.56 14.01 5.42
N THR A 263 16.64 12.94 6.21
CA THR A 263 17.52 12.84 7.38
C THR A 263 18.96 13.09 6.97
N TYR A 264 19.47 12.35 5.99
CA TYR A 264 20.85 12.52 5.55
C TYR A 264 21.07 13.84 4.81
N LYS A 265 20.22 14.22 3.83
CA LYS A 265 20.46 15.41 2.99
C LYS A 265 20.22 16.73 3.72
N ARG A 266 19.19 16.83 4.57
CA ARG A 266 18.77 18.07 5.23
C ARG A 266 19.18 18.13 6.70
N LEU A 267 18.80 17.12 7.49
CA LEU A 267 19.03 17.16 8.94
C LEU A 267 20.50 16.97 9.31
N LEU A 268 21.29 16.31 8.45
CA LEU A 268 22.74 16.13 8.60
C LEU A 268 23.56 16.93 7.57
N ARG A 269 23.01 18.04 7.03
CA ARG A 269 23.68 18.86 6.00
C ARG A 269 25.04 19.43 6.44
N ASN A 270 25.24 19.64 7.74
CA ASN A 270 26.49 20.17 8.31
C ASN A 270 27.42 19.06 8.84
N THR A 271 27.07 17.79 8.63
CA THR A 271 27.86 16.64 9.05
C THR A 271 28.54 16.01 7.84
N THR A 272 29.84 15.74 7.96
CA THR A 272 30.57 14.99 6.93
C THR A 272 30.04 13.56 6.88
N ARG A 273 29.43 13.18 5.75
CA ARG A 273 28.89 11.83 5.49
C ARG A 273 29.79 11.10 4.49
N TRP A 274 29.98 9.79 4.66
CA TRP A 274 30.85 8.97 3.79
C TRP A 274 30.09 7.90 2.99
N ARG A 275 28.96 7.40 3.49
CA ARG A 275 28.15 6.34 2.86
C ARG A 275 26.92 6.91 2.16
N TRP A 276 26.15 7.73 2.88
CA TRP A 276 24.88 8.32 2.44
C TRP A 276 25.08 9.77 2.02
N THR A 277 26.04 10.01 1.11
CA THR A 277 26.31 11.32 0.50
C THR A 277 25.16 11.75 -0.42
N ASP A 278 25.12 13.05 -0.76
CA ASP A 278 24.13 13.58 -1.71
C ASP A 278 24.20 12.87 -3.07
N GLU A 279 25.41 12.63 -3.58
CA GLU A 279 25.63 11.89 -4.82
C GLU A 279 25.11 10.44 -4.72
N THR A 280 25.33 9.76 -3.59
CA THR A 280 24.79 8.40 -3.38
C THR A 280 23.27 8.41 -3.39
N LEU A 281 22.65 9.38 -2.70
CA LEU A 281 21.19 9.49 -2.58
C LEU A 281 20.53 9.87 -3.91
N GLU A 282 21.17 10.72 -4.72
CA GLU A 282 20.70 11.12 -6.05
C GLU A 282 20.73 9.96 -7.05
N LYS A 283 21.67 9.01 -6.89
CA LYS A 283 21.74 7.79 -7.72
C LYS A 283 20.75 6.71 -7.29
N LYS A 284 20.09 6.83 -6.14
CA LYS A 284 19.08 5.85 -5.69
C LYS A 284 17.80 5.96 -6.50
N ARG A 285 17.09 4.84 -6.58
CA ARG A 285 15.76 4.76 -7.17
C ARG A 285 14.71 5.01 -6.11
N TRP A 286 13.94 6.07 -6.31
CA TRP A 286 12.85 6.47 -5.46
C TRP A 286 11.56 5.81 -5.94
N SER A 287 10.65 5.52 -5.01
CA SER A 287 9.31 5.02 -5.34
C SER A 287 8.52 6.06 -6.13
N MET A 288 7.48 5.59 -6.81
CA MET A 288 6.53 6.45 -7.52
C MET A 288 5.91 7.51 -6.61
N GLY A 289 5.47 8.61 -7.24
CA GLY A 289 4.60 9.59 -6.61
C GLY A 289 3.16 9.08 -6.54
N LEU A 290 2.31 9.84 -5.85
CA LEU A 290 0.88 9.53 -5.72
C LEU A 290 0.07 10.78 -6.05
N PHE A 291 -0.92 10.62 -6.92
CA PHE A 291 -2.05 11.54 -7.02
C PHE A 291 -3.19 10.95 -6.20
N VAL A 292 -3.72 11.73 -5.27
CA VAL A 292 -4.79 11.29 -4.39
C VAL A 292 -5.88 12.34 -4.35
N TRP A 293 -7.10 11.91 -4.67
CA TRP A 293 -8.28 12.74 -4.60
C TRP A 293 -9.22 12.23 -3.50
N TYR A 294 -9.42 13.08 -2.50
CA TYR A 294 -10.35 12.85 -1.40
C TYR A 294 -11.61 13.66 -1.68
N PHE A 295 -12.79 13.03 -1.57
CA PHE A 295 -14.03 13.76 -1.75
C PHE A 295 -15.19 13.19 -0.94
N GLY A 296 -16.09 14.08 -0.53
CA GLY A 296 -17.33 13.76 0.16
C GLY A 296 -18.53 13.96 -0.77
N THR A 297 -19.49 13.05 -0.74
CA THR A 297 -20.69 13.10 -1.58
C THR A 297 -21.97 13.14 -0.78
N LYS A 298 -22.94 13.94 -1.23
CA LYS A 298 -24.19 14.17 -0.50
C LYS A 298 -25.33 13.25 -0.93
N GLY A 299 -25.96 12.59 0.03
CA GLY A 299 -27.15 11.75 -0.17
C GLY A 299 -26.89 10.46 -0.95
N THR A 300 -25.65 9.95 -0.93
CA THR A 300 -25.21 8.85 -1.79
C THR A 300 -25.06 7.50 -1.09
N ALA A 301 -25.24 7.43 0.25
CA ALA A 301 -24.98 6.22 1.04
C ALA A 301 -25.60 4.93 0.46
N ASN A 302 -26.73 5.06 -0.25
CA ASN A 302 -27.46 3.95 -0.87
C ASN A 302 -27.43 3.92 -2.41
N MET A 303 -26.67 4.80 -3.07
CA MET A 303 -26.62 4.88 -4.54
C MET A 303 -25.75 3.78 -5.16
N TRP A 304 -24.57 3.52 -4.61
CA TRP A 304 -23.61 2.55 -5.16
C TRP A 304 -23.49 1.31 -4.26
N LYS A 305 -24.55 0.50 -4.21
CA LYS A 305 -24.65 -0.63 -3.27
C LYS A 305 -23.63 -1.74 -3.51
N ASP A 306 -23.20 -1.90 -4.76
CA ASP A 306 -22.22 -2.94 -5.15
C ASP A 306 -20.75 -2.51 -4.93
N VAL A 307 -20.53 -1.27 -4.47
CA VAL A 307 -19.19 -0.73 -4.18
C VAL A 307 -18.89 -0.89 -2.70
N GLY A 308 -17.99 -1.83 -2.41
CA GLY A 308 -17.52 -2.13 -1.07
C GLY A 308 -16.48 -1.14 -0.53
N HIS A 309 -15.84 -1.51 0.57
CA HIS A 309 -14.88 -0.67 1.30
C HIS A 309 -13.59 -0.40 0.48
N HIS A 310 -13.10 -1.41 -0.24
CA HIS A 310 -11.88 -1.33 -1.07
C HIS A 310 -12.15 -1.83 -2.49
N SER A 311 -11.77 -1.04 -3.48
CA SER A 311 -11.86 -1.40 -4.90
C SER A 311 -10.61 -1.02 -5.67
N VAL A 312 -10.25 -1.82 -6.67
CA VAL A 312 -9.18 -1.53 -7.63
C VAL A 312 -9.80 -1.49 -9.03
N VAL A 313 -9.82 -0.33 -9.65
CA VAL A 313 -10.27 -0.15 -11.05
C VAL A 313 -9.04 -0.25 -11.94
N VAL A 314 -8.95 -1.28 -12.76
CA VAL A 314 -7.75 -1.56 -13.56
C VAL A 314 -7.81 -0.79 -14.89
N GLY A 315 -6.71 -0.10 -15.20
CA GLY A 315 -6.50 0.55 -16.49
C GLY A 315 -6.15 -0.46 -17.59
N PRO A 316 -6.33 -0.10 -18.88
CA PRO A 316 -6.19 -1.04 -20.00
C PRO A 316 -4.74 -1.43 -20.31
N ARG A 317 -3.75 -0.61 -19.92
CA ARG A 317 -2.34 -0.83 -20.25
C ARG A 317 -1.47 -1.07 -19.01
N TYR A 318 -1.67 -2.15 -18.27
CA TYR A 318 -0.98 -2.38 -17.00
C TYR A 318 0.56 -2.22 -17.09
N LYS A 319 1.21 -2.90 -18.05
CA LYS A 319 2.68 -2.87 -18.18
C LYS A 319 3.20 -1.52 -18.65
N GLU A 320 2.54 -0.93 -19.65
CA GLU A 320 2.94 0.35 -20.22
C GLU A 320 2.68 1.49 -19.24
N HIS A 321 1.57 1.46 -18.49
CA HIS A 321 1.28 2.43 -17.44
C HIS A 321 2.36 2.40 -16.34
N VAL A 322 2.77 1.21 -15.88
CA VAL A 322 3.89 1.08 -14.93
C VAL A 322 5.20 1.61 -15.53
N LYS A 323 5.47 1.36 -16.82
CA LYS A 323 6.63 1.94 -17.51
C LYS A 323 6.57 3.46 -17.57
N ASP A 324 5.38 4.03 -17.82
CA ASP A 324 5.16 5.48 -17.86
C ASP A 324 5.50 6.12 -16.50
N ILE A 325 5.09 5.48 -15.41
CA ILE A 325 5.36 5.92 -14.03
C ILE A 325 6.85 5.85 -13.67
N PHE A 326 7.49 4.68 -13.81
CA PHE A 326 8.80 4.41 -13.21
C PHE A 326 10.00 4.68 -14.14
N ILE A 327 9.76 4.72 -15.45
CA ILE A 327 10.84 4.80 -16.46
C ILE A 327 10.70 6.08 -17.27
N ASN A 328 9.53 6.32 -17.87
CA ASN A 328 9.35 7.46 -18.78
C ASN A 328 9.14 8.79 -18.03
N GLY A 329 8.60 8.74 -16.81
CA GLY A 329 8.24 9.93 -16.05
C GLY A 329 7.01 10.65 -16.60
N THR A 330 6.14 9.93 -17.32
CA THR A 330 5.00 10.49 -18.05
C THR A 330 3.70 10.28 -17.29
N LEU A 331 2.89 11.33 -17.20
CA LEU A 331 1.53 11.23 -16.67
C LEU A 331 0.61 10.60 -17.74
N ALA A 332 0.07 9.41 -17.46
CA ALA A 332 -0.75 8.66 -18.42
C ALA A 332 -2.18 9.22 -18.56
N ASP A 333 -2.79 9.05 -19.73
CA ASP A 333 -4.19 9.39 -20.00
C ASP A 333 -5.18 8.33 -19.52
N ASP A 334 -4.70 7.10 -19.35
CA ASP A 334 -5.38 5.94 -18.79
C ASP A 334 -4.63 5.45 -17.54
N MET A 335 -5.37 5.01 -16.52
CA MET A 335 -4.77 4.69 -15.21
C MET A 335 -5.51 3.57 -14.50
N SER A 336 -4.79 2.90 -13.59
CA SER A 336 -5.39 2.07 -12.57
C SER A 336 -5.61 2.89 -11.31
N LEU A 337 -6.77 2.74 -10.68
CA LEU A 337 -7.18 3.49 -9.50
C LEU A 337 -7.44 2.56 -8.33
N TYR A 338 -6.99 2.95 -7.15
CA TYR A 338 -7.43 2.35 -5.90
C TYR A 338 -8.45 3.28 -5.25
N VAL A 339 -9.62 2.73 -4.92
CA VAL A 339 -10.76 3.46 -4.37
C VAL A 339 -11.10 2.92 -2.99
N HIS A 340 -11.20 3.82 -2.03
CA HIS A 340 -11.56 3.53 -0.65
C HIS A 340 -12.84 4.27 -0.27
N ARG A 341 -13.82 3.54 0.24
CA ARG A 341 -15.13 4.03 0.70
C ARG A 341 -15.33 3.65 2.17
N PRO A 342 -14.69 4.35 3.13
CA PRO A 342 -14.75 3.95 4.54
C PRO A 342 -16.16 4.02 5.14
N SER A 343 -17.03 4.91 4.64
CA SER A 343 -18.38 5.15 5.16
C SER A 343 -19.29 3.92 5.16
N VAL A 344 -19.00 2.91 4.33
CA VAL A 344 -19.77 1.66 4.30
C VAL A 344 -19.51 0.79 5.55
N THR A 345 -18.34 0.93 6.17
CA THR A 345 -17.93 0.17 7.36
C THR A 345 -17.95 1.05 8.61
N ASP A 346 -17.54 2.31 8.46
CA ASP A 346 -17.44 3.29 9.54
C ASP A 346 -18.30 4.52 9.23
N PRO A 347 -19.54 4.56 9.76
CA PRO A 347 -20.43 5.70 9.58
C PRO A 347 -19.88 7.03 10.11
N SER A 348 -18.83 7.02 10.95
CA SER A 348 -18.19 8.26 11.42
C SER A 348 -17.33 8.94 10.35
N ALA A 349 -17.05 8.28 9.22
CA ALA A 349 -16.25 8.84 8.15
C ALA A 349 -17.00 9.89 7.31
N ALA A 350 -18.34 9.92 7.36
CA ALA A 350 -19.18 10.82 6.58
C ALA A 350 -20.38 11.34 7.39
N PRO A 351 -20.97 12.48 7.02
CA PRO A 351 -22.27 12.88 7.53
C PRO A 351 -23.36 11.83 7.27
N LYS A 352 -24.44 11.86 8.04
CA LYS A 352 -25.53 10.88 7.89
C LYS A 352 -26.17 10.98 6.50
N GLY A 353 -26.15 9.86 5.76
CA GLY A 353 -26.73 9.74 4.41
C GLY A 353 -25.74 10.02 3.29
N ASP A 354 -24.54 10.45 3.62
CA ASP A 354 -23.47 10.80 2.70
C ASP A 354 -22.44 9.66 2.58
N ASP A 355 -21.51 9.77 1.64
CA ASP A 355 -20.33 8.92 1.57
C ASP A 355 -19.05 9.75 1.56
N THR A 356 -17.97 9.12 2.00
CA THR A 356 -16.62 9.66 1.89
C THR A 356 -15.78 8.72 1.03
N PHE A 357 -15.00 9.30 0.13
CA PHE A 357 -14.14 8.57 -0.78
C PHE A 357 -12.72 9.09 -0.79
N TYR A 358 -11.84 8.17 -1.14
CA TYR A 358 -10.45 8.37 -1.47
C TYR A 358 -10.16 7.62 -2.77
N VAL A 359 -9.56 8.31 -3.74
CA VAL A 359 -9.14 7.73 -5.02
C VAL A 359 -7.66 8.00 -5.22
N LEU A 360 -6.85 6.94 -5.27
CA LEU A 360 -5.41 7.00 -5.50
C LEU A 360 -5.08 6.52 -6.91
N SER A 361 -4.27 7.32 -7.60
CA SER A 361 -3.59 6.95 -8.83
C SER A 361 -2.07 6.97 -8.61
N PRO A 362 -1.35 5.89 -8.96
CA PRO A 362 0.11 5.93 -8.98
C PRO A 362 0.60 6.81 -10.14
N VAL A 363 1.57 7.69 -9.88
CA VAL A 363 2.06 8.68 -10.84
C VAL A 363 3.59 8.83 -10.75
N PRO A 364 4.26 9.39 -11.77
CA PRO A 364 5.69 9.69 -11.67
C PRO A 364 6.05 10.53 -10.43
N HIS A 365 7.19 10.25 -9.82
CA HIS A 365 7.74 11.14 -8.79
C HIS A 365 8.34 12.41 -9.42
N LEU A 366 8.60 13.45 -8.64
CA LEU A 366 9.12 14.73 -9.14
C LEU A 366 10.56 14.69 -9.67
N GLY A 367 11.31 13.63 -9.38
CA GLY A 367 12.74 13.51 -9.71
C GLY A 367 13.06 13.12 -11.16
N HIS A 368 12.08 13.01 -12.05
CA HIS A 368 12.34 12.75 -13.48
C HIS A 368 12.78 14.03 -14.20
N ASP A 369 13.63 13.90 -15.23
CA ASP A 369 14.13 15.04 -16.01
C ASP A 369 13.00 15.92 -16.59
N ASN A 370 11.89 15.29 -16.99
CA ASN A 370 10.66 15.94 -17.45
C ASN A 370 9.55 15.76 -16.40
N GLY A 371 9.83 16.10 -15.14
CA GLY A 371 8.87 15.99 -14.04
C GLY A 371 7.56 16.71 -14.33
N VAL A 372 6.45 16.10 -13.89
CA VAL A 372 5.09 16.64 -14.09
C VAL A 372 4.93 17.98 -13.36
N ASP A 373 4.47 19.00 -14.07
CA ASP A 373 4.10 20.30 -13.51
C ASP A 373 2.67 20.23 -12.94
N TRP A 374 2.57 19.82 -11.68
CA TRP A 374 1.27 19.61 -11.02
C TRP A 374 0.44 20.87 -10.88
N ASP A 375 1.03 22.07 -10.89
CA ASP A 375 0.26 23.31 -10.82
C ASP A 375 -0.56 23.54 -12.10
N LYS A 376 -0.15 22.93 -13.22
CA LYS A 376 -0.86 22.96 -14.50
C LYS A 376 -1.68 21.71 -14.77
N GLU A 377 -1.17 20.54 -14.38
CA GLU A 377 -1.74 19.24 -14.75
C GLU A 377 -2.82 18.74 -13.78
N MET A 378 -2.86 19.23 -12.53
CA MET A 378 -3.71 18.67 -11.47
C MET A 378 -5.20 18.61 -11.86
N GLU A 379 -5.78 19.72 -12.32
CA GLU A 379 -7.21 19.78 -12.62
C GLU A 379 -7.56 18.94 -13.86
N ALA A 380 -6.71 18.97 -14.89
CA ALA A 380 -6.88 18.14 -16.08
C ALA A 380 -6.78 16.64 -15.75
N TYR A 381 -5.86 16.25 -14.87
CA TYR A 381 -5.72 14.88 -14.41
C TYR A 381 -6.88 14.44 -13.52
N LYS A 382 -7.33 15.30 -12.58
CA LYS A 382 -8.52 15.05 -11.75
C LYS A 382 -9.76 14.80 -12.62
N ALA A 383 -9.94 15.55 -13.70
CA ALA A 383 -11.03 15.32 -14.64
C ALA A 383 -10.95 13.95 -15.34
N LYS A 384 -9.75 13.47 -15.69
CA LYS A 384 -9.54 12.11 -16.24
C LYS A 384 -9.87 11.03 -15.19
N VAL A 385 -9.42 11.22 -13.94
CA VAL A 385 -9.73 10.32 -12.82
C VAL A 385 -11.24 10.26 -12.58
N LEU A 386 -11.93 11.41 -12.53
CA LEU A 386 -13.39 11.49 -12.39
C LEU A 386 -14.08 10.71 -13.52
N LYS A 387 -13.65 10.90 -14.77
CA LYS A 387 -14.23 10.18 -15.91
C LYS A 387 -14.11 8.66 -15.74
N VAL A 388 -12.92 8.16 -15.37
CA VAL A 388 -12.71 6.71 -15.14
C VAL A 388 -13.62 6.20 -14.03
N ILE A 389 -13.72 6.93 -12.91
CA ILE A 389 -14.55 6.53 -11.77
C ILE A 389 -16.04 6.56 -12.13
N GLU A 390 -16.54 7.59 -12.81
CA GLU A 390 -17.94 7.67 -13.25
C GLU A 390 -18.32 6.56 -14.19
N GLU A 391 -17.46 6.25 -15.16
CA GLU A 391 -17.74 5.22 -16.17
C GLU A 391 -17.69 3.80 -15.59
N ARG A 392 -16.84 3.55 -14.59
CA ARG A 392 -16.46 2.19 -14.18
C ARG A 392 -16.88 1.79 -12.77
N LEU A 393 -17.19 2.74 -11.89
CA LEU A 393 -17.44 2.43 -10.48
C LEU A 393 -18.58 3.24 -9.85
N LEU A 394 -18.60 4.56 -10.02
CA LEU A 394 -19.52 5.48 -9.35
C LEU A 394 -20.28 6.36 -10.36
N PRO A 395 -21.24 5.81 -11.12
CA PRO A 395 -22.00 6.58 -12.10
C PRO A 395 -22.63 7.84 -11.48
N GLY A 396 -22.36 9.00 -12.11
CA GLY A 396 -22.88 10.30 -11.71
C GLY A 396 -22.27 10.90 -10.44
N VAL A 397 -21.12 10.40 -9.96
CA VAL A 397 -20.47 10.90 -8.73
C VAL A 397 -20.13 12.39 -8.81
N GLY A 398 -19.74 12.91 -9.98
CA GLY A 398 -19.33 14.30 -10.15
C GLY A 398 -20.40 15.30 -9.71
N ALA A 399 -21.68 14.98 -9.97
CA ALA A 399 -22.81 15.81 -9.58
C ALA A 399 -23.17 15.74 -8.08
N LYS A 400 -22.52 14.84 -7.32
CA LYS A 400 -22.79 14.61 -5.89
C LYS A 400 -21.68 15.10 -4.98
N ILE A 401 -20.52 15.46 -5.52
CA ILE A 401 -19.37 15.94 -4.75
C ILE A 401 -19.70 17.28 -4.10
N THR A 402 -19.42 17.38 -2.81
CA THR A 402 -19.66 18.60 -2.01
C THR A 402 -18.41 19.13 -1.35
N GLU A 403 -17.47 18.25 -1.02
CA GLU A 403 -16.19 18.58 -0.44
C GLU A 403 -15.10 17.82 -1.17
N GLU A 404 -13.96 18.45 -1.41
CA GLU A 404 -12.79 17.77 -1.96
C GLU A 404 -11.47 18.35 -1.43
N VAL A 405 -10.45 17.49 -1.47
CA VAL A 405 -9.04 17.79 -1.24
C VAL A 405 -8.22 16.96 -2.23
N VAL A 406 -7.15 17.53 -2.79
CA VAL A 406 -6.25 16.83 -3.72
C VAL A 406 -4.84 16.88 -3.18
N PHE A 407 -4.18 15.72 -3.13
CA PHE A 407 -2.76 15.60 -2.85
C PHE A 407 -2.04 15.16 -4.12
N THR A 408 -0.96 15.86 -4.46
CA THR A 408 -0.06 15.51 -5.57
C THR A 408 1.32 15.24 -5.00
N PRO A 409 2.28 14.72 -5.79
CA PRO A 409 3.68 14.60 -5.37
C PRO A 409 4.27 15.91 -4.78
N ASN A 410 3.80 17.09 -5.19
CA ASN A 410 4.17 18.37 -4.54
C ASN A 410 3.75 18.38 -3.07
N THR A 411 2.51 17.97 -2.77
CA THR A 411 2.03 17.84 -1.40
C THR A 411 2.85 16.85 -0.58
N PHE A 412 3.27 15.71 -1.16
CA PHE A 412 4.14 14.74 -0.46
C PHE A 412 5.52 15.31 -0.15
N ARG A 413 6.10 16.09 -1.08
CA ARG A 413 7.37 16.79 -0.88
C ARG A 413 7.25 17.81 0.26
N ASP A 414 6.18 18.60 0.28
CA ASP A 414 6.07 19.75 1.19
C ASP A 414 5.49 19.39 2.56
N ARG A 415 4.47 18.53 2.61
CA ARG A 415 3.83 18.10 3.86
C ARG A 415 4.65 17.05 4.60
N TYR A 416 5.20 16.06 3.89
CA TYR A 416 5.89 14.92 4.49
C TYR A 416 7.41 14.97 4.32
N LEU A 417 7.96 16.07 3.77
CA LEU A 417 9.39 16.23 3.51
C LEU A 417 9.98 15.06 2.70
N SER A 418 9.15 14.43 1.87
CA SER A 418 9.49 13.21 1.15
C SER A 418 10.32 13.55 -0.09
N PRO A 419 11.54 13.02 -0.24
CA PRO A 419 12.37 13.28 -1.40
C PRO A 419 11.63 12.95 -2.70
N PHE A 420 11.70 13.89 -3.65
CA PHE A 420 11.01 13.82 -4.94
C PHE A 420 9.49 13.64 -4.86
N GLY A 421 8.85 13.91 -3.71
CA GLY A 421 7.42 13.67 -3.54
C GLY A 421 7.05 12.18 -3.59
N ALA A 422 8.00 11.29 -3.31
CA ALA A 422 7.81 9.85 -3.40
C ALA A 422 6.82 9.34 -2.33
N GLY A 423 5.87 8.51 -2.74
CA GLY A 423 4.80 7.99 -1.89
C GLY A 423 5.27 6.97 -0.86
N PHE A 424 6.45 6.35 -1.04
CA PHE A 424 6.92 5.21 -0.23
C PHE A 424 8.43 5.19 0.01
N SER A 425 9.11 6.35 -0.11
CA SER A 425 10.57 6.46 0.04
C SER A 425 11.32 5.67 -1.06
N LEU A 426 12.38 4.93 -0.71
CA LEU A 426 13.20 4.13 -1.64
C LEU A 426 12.44 2.93 -2.21
N GLU A 427 12.57 2.71 -3.53
CA GLU A 427 11.96 1.58 -4.24
C GLU A 427 12.49 0.23 -3.70
N PRO A 428 11.61 -0.78 -3.49
CA PRO A 428 11.97 -2.09 -2.93
C PRO A 428 12.66 -3.04 -3.93
N ARG A 429 13.78 -2.60 -4.51
CA ARG A 429 14.63 -3.41 -5.41
C ARG A 429 15.62 -4.25 -4.62
N ILE A 430 16.11 -5.34 -5.23
CA ILE A 430 17.06 -6.25 -4.58
C ILE A 430 18.33 -5.55 -4.07
N PHE A 431 18.89 -4.62 -4.86
CA PHE A 431 20.07 -3.80 -4.49
C PHE A 431 19.72 -2.51 -3.71
N GLN A 432 18.47 -2.37 -3.25
CA GLN A 432 18.02 -1.31 -2.34
C GLN A 432 17.19 -1.87 -1.16
N SER A 433 17.32 -3.17 -0.94
CA SER A 433 16.69 -3.92 0.14
C SER A 433 17.77 -4.53 1.04
N ALA A 434 17.36 -5.01 2.22
CA ALA A 434 18.26 -5.56 3.23
C ALA A 434 19.46 -4.61 3.49
N TRP A 435 20.69 -5.11 3.39
CA TRP A 435 21.91 -4.36 3.71
C TRP A 435 22.15 -3.12 2.83
N PHE A 436 21.58 -3.06 1.62
CA PHE A 436 21.79 -1.93 0.70
C PHE A 436 20.85 -0.73 0.92
N ARG A 437 19.92 -0.85 1.88
CA ARG A 437 19.02 0.21 2.35
C ARG A 437 19.63 0.91 3.57
N PRO A 438 19.26 2.16 3.89
CA PRO A 438 19.57 2.77 5.17
C PRO A 438 19.25 1.84 6.34
N HIS A 439 20.23 1.64 7.22
CA HIS A 439 20.10 0.79 8.39
C HIS A 439 19.36 1.51 9.52
N ASN A 440 18.89 0.74 10.49
CA ASN A 440 18.20 1.29 11.66
C ASN A 440 19.17 1.98 12.64
N VAL A 441 20.46 1.70 12.55
CA VAL A 441 21.54 2.43 13.22
C VAL A 441 22.32 3.19 12.15
N SER A 442 22.58 4.47 12.38
CA SER A 442 23.29 5.30 11.40
C SER A 442 24.74 4.85 11.25
N GLU A 443 25.19 4.67 10.01
CA GLU A 443 26.60 4.42 9.70
C GLU A 443 27.45 5.71 9.72
N GLU A 444 26.81 6.87 9.88
CA GLU A 444 27.42 8.20 9.77
C GLU A 444 27.63 8.88 11.12
N VAL A 445 26.78 8.60 12.11
CA VAL A 445 26.72 9.35 13.39
C VAL A 445 26.40 8.38 14.53
N ASP A 446 27.23 8.39 15.57
CA ASP A 446 27.00 7.58 16.77
C ASP A 446 25.78 8.11 17.57
N GLY A 447 24.98 7.23 18.14
CA GLY A 447 23.74 7.59 18.85
C GLY A 447 22.58 8.08 17.97
N LEU A 448 22.74 8.06 16.64
CA LEU A 448 21.64 8.31 15.69
C LEU A 448 21.07 6.99 15.15
N TYR A 449 19.76 6.85 15.25
CA TYR A 449 18.99 5.73 14.74
C TYR A 449 17.95 6.21 13.74
N LEU A 450 17.56 5.32 12.82
CA LEU A 450 16.55 5.60 11.81
C LEU A 450 15.44 4.55 11.86
N THR A 451 14.21 4.99 11.64
CA THR A 451 13.03 4.11 11.60
C THR A 451 12.06 4.55 10.49
N GLY A 452 11.08 3.70 10.20
CA GLY A 452 10.04 4.00 9.21
C GLY A 452 10.34 3.47 7.81
N ALA A 453 9.53 3.90 6.84
CA ALA A 453 9.42 3.26 5.51
C ALA A 453 10.70 3.35 4.65
N GLY A 454 11.52 4.38 4.86
CA GLY A 454 12.79 4.58 4.15
C GLY A 454 13.93 3.69 4.65
N THR A 455 13.75 3.05 5.80
CA THR A 455 14.76 2.22 6.46
C THR A 455 14.38 0.75 6.45
N HIS A 456 15.29 -0.11 6.91
CA HIS A 456 14.98 -1.51 7.12
C HIS A 456 13.82 -1.69 8.15
N PRO A 457 12.90 -2.64 7.96
CA PRO A 457 12.77 -3.59 6.84
C PRO A 457 12.15 -3.03 5.55
N GLY A 458 11.38 -1.92 5.63
CA GLY A 458 10.83 -1.24 4.46
C GLY A 458 9.47 -0.61 4.70
N ALA A 459 8.75 -0.33 3.61
CA ALA A 459 7.41 0.25 3.65
C ALA A 459 6.31 -0.77 4.05
N GLY A 460 5.16 -0.25 4.45
CA GLY A 460 4.00 -1.00 4.95
C GLY A 460 3.85 -0.92 6.47
N VAL A 461 2.61 -0.85 6.97
CA VAL A 461 2.31 -0.67 8.40
C VAL A 461 3.02 -1.72 9.29
N PRO A 462 2.99 -3.03 8.98
CA PRO A 462 3.71 -4.02 9.80
C PRO A 462 5.23 -3.81 9.78
N SER A 463 5.79 -3.48 8.61
CA SER A 463 7.22 -3.25 8.43
C SER A 463 7.72 -2.04 9.23
N VAL A 464 6.96 -0.95 9.27
CA VAL A 464 7.35 0.26 10.02
C VAL A 464 7.21 0.07 11.54
N ILE A 465 6.23 -0.71 12.00
CA ILE A 465 6.14 -1.10 13.42
C ILE A 465 7.35 -1.96 13.81
N GLY A 466 7.71 -2.94 12.96
CA GLY A 466 8.90 -3.76 13.16
C GLY A 466 10.20 -2.95 13.12
N SER A 467 10.29 -1.92 12.27
CA SER A 467 11.39 -0.97 12.25
C SER A 467 11.59 -0.30 13.63
N GLY A 468 10.49 0.11 14.28
CA GLY A 468 10.53 0.69 15.62
C GLY A 468 10.91 -0.31 16.71
N GLU A 469 10.52 -1.58 16.58
CA GLU A 469 10.96 -2.69 17.44
C GLU A 469 12.48 -2.86 17.38
N LEU A 470 13.05 -3.01 16.17
CA LEU A 470 14.48 -3.15 15.97
C LEU A 470 15.28 -1.98 16.56
N VAL A 471 14.82 -0.75 16.34
CA VAL A 471 15.47 0.45 16.91
C VAL A 471 15.43 0.44 18.43
N ALA A 472 14.27 0.14 19.03
CA ALA A 472 14.17 0.08 20.48
C ALA A 472 15.05 -1.01 21.09
N ASP A 473 15.23 -2.14 20.40
CA ASP A 473 16.09 -3.24 20.87
C ASP A 473 17.58 -2.91 20.76
N MET A 474 17.99 -2.22 19.70
CA MET A 474 19.38 -1.76 19.57
C MET A 474 19.74 -0.67 20.58
N ILE A 475 18.79 0.21 20.94
CA ILE A 475 19.02 1.25 21.97
C ILE A 475 19.06 0.62 23.36
N GLY A 476 18.19 -0.36 23.64
CA GLY A 476 18.12 -1.01 24.94
C GLY A 476 17.45 -0.15 26.03
N PRO A 477 17.50 -0.60 27.30
CA PRO A 477 16.94 0.13 28.44
C PRO A 477 17.74 1.40 28.78
N ALA A 478 17.05 2.39 29.35
CA ALA A 478 17.70 3.60 29.84
C ALA A 478 18.70 3.27 30.97
N PRO A 479 19.80 4.04 31.12
CA PRO A 479 20.74 3.84 32.21
C PRO A 479 20.04 3.84 33.58
N GLY A 480 20.28 2.80 34.39
CA GLY A 480 19.67 2.65 35.71
C GLY A 480 18.23 2.14 35.71
N PHE A 481 17.65 1.80 34.55
CA PHE A 481 16.33 1.19 34.49
C PHE A 481 16.36 -0.24 35.06
N VAL A 482 15.50 -0.49 36.05
CA VAL A 482 15.23 -1.82 36.58
C VAL A 482 13.86 -2.25 36.07
N ALA A 483 13.82 -3.32 35.28
CA ALA A 483 12.55 -3.83 34.77
C ALA A 483 11.67 -4.25 35.95
N THR A 484 10.48 -3.65 36.08
CA THR A 484 9.42 -4.20 36.92
C THR A 484 8.92 -5.49 36.29
N GLU A 485 8.67 -6.54 37.09
CA GLU A 485 8.10 -7.80 36.57
C GLU A 485 6.90 -7.49 35.69
N LYS A 486 6.96 -7.93 34.42
CA LYS A 486 5.83 -7.81 33.51
C LYS A 486 4.65 -8.57 34.12
N PRO A 487 3.45 -7.97 34.24
CA PRO A 487 2.26 -8.77 34.49
C PRO A 487 2.20 -9.84 33.42
N ALA A 488 1.99 -11.10 33.81
CA ALA A 488 1.87 -12.19 32.85
C ALA A 488 0.69 -11.90 31.91
N VAL A 489 0.99 -11.40 30.71
CA VAL A 489 0.01 -11.26 29.64
C VAL A 489 -0.38 -12.69 29.28
N LYS A 490 -1.63 -13.08 29.57
CA LYS A 490 -2.16 -14.34 29.07
C LYS A 490 -1.92 -14.36 27.56
N PRO A 491 -1.32 -15.42 26.99
CA PRO A 491 -1.22 -15.51 25.54
C PRO A 491 -2.61 -15.28 24.95
N ALA A 492 -2.69 -14.45 23.92
CA ALA A 492 -3.92 -14.27 23.17
C ALA A 492 -4.48 -15.66 22.88
N PRO A 493 -5.79 -15.90 23.09
CA PRO A 493 -6.37 -17.16 22.68
C PRO A 493 -5.98 -17.38 21.22
N PRO A 494 -5.61 -18.61 20.82
CA PRO A 494 -5.41 -18.90 19.41
C PRO A 494 -6.63 -18.37 18.65
N PRO A 495 -6.46 -17.85 17.43
CA PRO A 495 -7.59 -17.38 16.63
C PRO A 495 -8.66 -18.45 16.74
N VAL A 496 -9.86 -18.03 17.14
CA VAL A 496 -11.00 -18.95 17.23
C VAL A 496 -11.10 -19.54 15.83
N ALA A 497 -10.64 -20.78 15.66
CA ALA A 497 -10.91 -21.53 14.46
C ALA A 497 -12.41 -21.38 14.28
N ALA A 498 -12.84 -20.78 13.16
CA ALA A 498 -14.24 -20.72 12.82
C ALA A 498 -14.79 -22.11 13.12
N LYS A 499 -15.75 -22.20 14.07
CA LYS A 499 -16.33 -23.47 14.44
C LYS A 499 -16.67 -24.16 13.11
N PRO A 500 -16.21 -25.39 12.84
CA PRO A 500 -16.71 -26.10 11.69
C PRO A 500 -18.23 -26.05 11.80
N ALA A 501 -18.89 -25.59 10.74
CA ALA A 501 -20.34 -25.66 10.65
C ALA A 501 -20.74 -27.06 11.10
N PRO A 502 -21.76 -27.20 11.99
CA PRO A 502 -22.17 -28.52 12.45
C PRO A 502 -22.37 -29.39 11.23
N ALA A 503 -21.68 -30.53 11.21
CA ALA A 503 -21.79 -31.51 10.14
C ALA A 503 -23.27 -31.70 9.83
N ALA A 504 -23.64 -31.47 8.57
CA ALA A 504 -24.98 -31.75 8.09
C ALA A 504 -25.34 -33.18 8.55
N ALA A 505 -26.45 -33.28 9.29
CA ALA A 505 -26.97 -34.57 9.70
C ALA A 505 -27.09 -35.47 8.45
N PRO A 506 -26.76 -36.76 8.57
CA PRO A 506 -26.89 -37.68 7.44
C PRO A 506 -28.32 -37.64 6.93
N ALA A 507 -28.46 -37.52 5.61
CA ALA A 507 -29.75 -37.55 4.93
C ALA A 507 -30.55 -38.79 5.36
N PRO A 508 -31.85 -38.67 5.67
CA PRO A 508 -32.65 -39.83 6.02
C PRO A 508 -32.76 -40.76 4.80
N GLU A 509 -32.50 -42.03 5.06
CA GLU A 509 -32.62 -43.16 4.15
C GLU A 509 -34.04 -43.22 3.55
N PRO A 510 -34.22 -43.48 2.24
CA PRO A 510 -35.54 -43.52 1.63
C PRO A 510 -36.34 -44.73 2.13
N ALA A 511 -37.45 -44.45 2.81
CA ALA A 511 -38.38 -45.47 3.29
C ALA A 511 -39.05 -46.23 2.13
N LYS A 512 -39.05 -47.55 2.23
CA LYS A 512 -39.77 -48.48 1.34
C LYS A 512 -41.29 -48.23 1.39
N PRO A 513 -42.02 -48.37 0.27
CA PRO A 513 -43.47 -48.21 0.26
C PRO A 513 -44.16 -49.46 0.85
N ALA A 514 -45.14 -49.22 1.72
CA ALA A 514 -46.11 -50.22 2.19
C ALA A 514 -47.50 -49.92 1.57
N PRO A 515 -48.40 -50.91 1.46
CA PRO A 515 -49.41 -50.96 0.41
C PRO A 515 -50.75 -50.27 0.74
N GLU A 516 -51.45 -49.96 -0.35
CA GLU A 516 -52.83 -49.48 -0.54
C GLU A 516 -53.86 -49.68 0.59
N LYS A 517 -54.69 -48.65 0.79
CA LYS A 517 -56.16 -48.83 0.83
C LYS A 517 -56.89 -47.72 0.07
N ALA A 518 -57.83 -48.17 -0.74
CA ALA A 518 -58.67 -47.43 -1.68
C ALA A 518 -59.73 -46.55 -1.00
N ALA A 519 -60.02 -45.42 -1.64
CA ALA A 519 -61.35 -44.82 -1.67
C ALA A 519 -61.52 -44.07 -2.99
N ALA A 520 -62.49 -44.51 -3.79
CA ALA A 520 -62.80 -44.02 -5.11
C ALA A 520 -63.79 -42.86 -5.06
N VAL A 521 -63.57 -41.78 -5.83
CA VAL A 521 -64.65 -41.03 -6.51
C VAL A 521 -64.17 -40.49 -7.87
N LYS A 522 -64.89 -40.98 -8.89
CA LYS A 522 -65.09 -40.64 -10.30
C LYS A 522 -64.60 -39.30 -10.90
N ALA A 523 -63.87 -39.45 -12.01
CA ALA A 523 -64.11 -38.97 -13.38
C ALA A 523 -64.23 -37.46 -13.69
N ALA A 524 -63.30 -36.97 -14.52
CA ALA A 524 -63.59 -36.44 -15.86
C ALA A 524 -62.29 -36.28 -16.66
N ALA A 525 -62.25 -36.87 -17.86
CA ALA A 525 -61.19 -36.71 -18.83
C ALA A 525 -61.52 -35.54 -19.77
N VAL A 526 -60.57 -34.63 -19.99
CA VAL A 526 -60.52 -33.78 -21.18
C VAL A 526 -59.09 -33.80 -21.72
N LYS A 527 -58.94 -34.37 -22.92
CA LYS A 527 -57.76 -34.26 -23.78
C LYS A 527 -57.57 -32.78 -24.15
N ALA A 528 -56.37 -32.25 -23.94
CA ALA A 528 -55.90 -31.08 -24.66
C ALA A 528 -54.44 -31.31 -25.08
N GLU A 529 -54.25 -31.11 -26.37
CA GLU A 529 -53.11 -31.39 -27.23
C GLU A 529 -51.98 -30.37 -26.99
N ALA A 530 -50.73 -30.84 -26.96
CA ALA A 530 -49.56 -29.99 -26.76
C ALA A 530 -49.27 -29.16 -28.03
N PRO A 531 -49.06 -27.84 -27.95
CA PRO A 531 -48.67 -27.03 -29.10
C PRO A 531 -47.18 -27.22 -29.43
N LYS A 532 -46.90 -27.42 -30.73
CA LYS A 532 -45.56 -27.45 -31.34
C LYS A 532 -44.80 -26.13 -31.12
N PRO A 533 -43.45 -26.17 -31.00
CA PRO A 533 -42.63 -24.98 -30.90
C PRO A 533 -42.58 -24.20 -32.22
N ALA A 534 -42.65 -22.87 -32.12
CA ALA A 534 -42.55 -21.94 -33.24
C ALA A 534 -41.10 -21.83 -33.77
N PRO A 535 -40.92 -21.57 -35.08
CA PRO A 535 -39.60 -21.54 -35.72
C PRO A 535 -38.83 -20.23 -35.45
N GLU A 536 -37.50 -20.37 -35.34
CA GLU A 536 -36.53 -19.30 -35.16
C GLU A 536 -36.53 -18.25 -36.30
N PRO A 537 -36.33 -16.95 -35.99
CA PRO A 537 -36.23 -15.92 -37.01
C PRO A 537 -34.86 -15.92 -37.70
N LYS A 538 -34.89 -15.88 -39.04
CA LYS A 538 -33.71 -15.72 -39.91
C LYS A 538 -33.09 -14.32 -39.78
N PRO A 539 -31.76 -14.17 -39.95
CA PRO A 539 -31.09 -12.88 -39.87
C PRO A 539 -31.37 -12.02 -41.11
N GLU A 540 -31.70 -10.75 -40.89
CA GLU A 540 -31.78 -9.72 -41.93
C GLU A 540 -30.40 -9.26 -42.40
N PRO A 541 -30.26 -8.84 -43.68
CA PRO A 541 -28.98 -8.49 -44.28
C PRO A 541 -28.45 -7.14 -43.80
N VAL A 542 -27.18 -7.13 -43.39
CA VAL A 542 -26.41 -5.94 -43.03
C VAL A 542 -26.15 -5.09 -44.27
N ALA A 543 -26.58 -3.83 -44.24
CA ALA A 543 -26.25 -2.82 -45.24
C ALA A 543 -24.74 -2.50 -45.22
N PRO A 544 -24.09 -2.25 -46.38
CA PRO A 544 -22.66 -1.99 -46.43
C PRO A 544 -22.31 -0.63 -45.85
N ALA A 545 -21.33 -0.59 -44.95
CA ALA A 545 -20.72 0.64 -44.47
C ALA A 545 -20.05 1.42 -45.63
N PRO A 546 -20.09 2.77 -45.61
CA PRO A 546 -19.44 3.59 -46.63
C PRO A 546 -17.92 3.42 -46.57
N GLN A 547 -17.32 3.24 -47.74
CA GLN A 547 -15.88 3.18 -47.96
C GLN A 547 -15.24 4.50 -47.50
N ALA A 548 -14.32 4.41 -46.54
CA ALA A 548 -13.42 5.52 -46.23
C ALA A 548 -12.43 5.68 -47.39
N GLU A 549 -12.51 6.84 -48.03
CA GLU A 549 -11.63 7.30 -49.10
C GLU A 549 -10.18 7.37 -48.59
N ALA A 550 -9.26 6.76 -49.35
CA ALA A 550 -7.83 6.80 -49.08
C ALA A 550 -7.31 8.24 -49.27
N ALA A 551 -6.90 8.88 -48.17
CA ALA A 551 -6.18 10.15 -48.22
C ALA A 551 -4.78 9.93 -48.85
N LYS A 552 -4.56 10.56 -50.01
CA LYS A 552 -3.26 10.67 -50.68
C LYS A 552 -2.23 11.37 -49.76
N PRO A 553 -0.93 11.01 -49.84
CA PRO A 553 0.12 11.69 -49.09
C PRO A 553 0.40 13.07 -49.70
N ALA A 554 0.43 14.10 -48.85
CA ALA A 554 0.89 15.45 -49.21
C ALA A 554 2.44 15.51 -49.27
N PRO A 555 3.03 16.42 -50.08
CA PRO A 555 4.41 16.34 -50.52
C PRO A 555 5.44 16.80 -49.47
N ALA A 556 6.65 16.24 -49.61
CA ALA A 556 7.83 16.53 -48.81
C ALA A 556 8.18 18.03 -48.81
N ALA A 557 8.26 18.62 -47.61
CA ALA A 557 8.85 19.93 -47.39
C ALA A 557 10.33 19.79 -47.00
N ALA A 558 11.16 20.61 -47.64
CA ALA A 558 12.61 20.59 -47.61
C ALA A 558 13.22 20.92 -46.23
N LYS A 559 14.38 20.32 -45.97
CA LYS A 559 15.27 20.58 -44.82
C LYS A 559 15.75 22.04 -44.79
N PRO A 560 15.78 22.73 -43.63
CA PRO A 560 16.70 23.82 -43.39
C PRO A 560 18.04 23.29 -42.85
N ALA A 561 19.12 23.84 -43.40
CA ALA A 561 20.51 23.52 -43.10
C ALA A 561 20.92 23.83 -41.66
N ALA A 562 21.82 22.99 -41.14
CA ALA A 562 22.48 23.15 -39.84
C ALA A 562 23.40 24.38 -39.81
N LYS A 563 23.32 25.18 -38.73
CA LYS A 563 24.35 26.14 -38.34
C LYS A 563 25.43 25.45 -37.48
N PRO A 564 26.73 25.70 -37.70
CA PRO A 564 27.78 25.11 -36.88
C PRO A 564 27.94 25.84 -35.53
N ALA A 565 28.21 25.06 -34.48
CA ALA A 565 28.54 25.53 -33.14
C ALA A 565 29.98 26.09 -33.06
N PRO A 566 30.27 27.06 -32.16
CA PRO A 566 31.60 27.64 -32.00
C PRO A 566 32.56 26.71 -31.24
N LYS A 567 33.80 26.63 -31.72
CA LYS A 567 34.94 25.90 -31.13
C LYS A 567 35.33 26.47 -29.77
N ARG A 568 35.45 25.59 -28.76
CA ARG A 568 36.11 25.88 -27.48
C ARG A 568 37.65 25.89 -27.66
N ALA A 569 38.30 26.90 -27.09
CA ALA A 569 39.75 27.01 -26.97
C ALA A 569 40.31 26.10 -25.85
N PRO A 570 41.57 25.62 -25.95
CA PRO A 570 42.15 24.67 -24.99
C PRO A 570 42.72 25.37 -23.74
N ARG A 571 42.51 24.73 -22.58
CA ARG A 571 43.14 25.07 -21.30
C ARG A 571 44.64 24.72 -21.34
N GLY A 572 45.48 25.70 -21.06
CA GLY A 572 46.92 25.54 -20.90
C GLY A 572 47.29 24.78 -19.63
N LYS A 573 48.32 23.94 -19.76
CA LYS A 573 49.13 23.38 -18.66
C LYS A 573 50.07 24.47 -18.14
N GLY A 574 50.23 24.53 -16.81
CA GLY A 574 51.31 25.27 -16.17
C GLY A 574 51.56 24.74 -14.77
N ARG A 575 52.61 23.92 -14.61
CA ARG A 575 53.31 23.72 -13.34
C ARG A 575 54.36 24.83 -13.21
N LYS A 576 54.39 25.50 -12.06
CA LYS A 576 55.59 25.74 -11.24
C LYS A 576 55.16 25.99 -9.81
#